data_AF-A0A914X668-F1
#
_entry.id   AF-A0A914X668-F1
#
_cell.length_a   1.000
_cell.length_b   1.000
_cell.length_c   1.000
_cell.angle_alpha   90.00
_cell.angle_beta   90.00
_cell.angle_gamma   90.00
#
_symmetry.space_group_name_H-M   'P 1'
#
loop_
_entity.id
_entity.type
_entity.pdbx_description
1 polymer ?
#
loop_
_entity_poly.entity_id
_entity_poly.type
_entity_poly.pdbx_seq_one_letter_code
_entity_poly.pdbx_strand_id
1 'polypeptide(L)'
;MRTQLRLDEALDDTPQLRSLLKLFEEDSGNLRQWCRALDSALVRLTTAQTEIAAATAHLSAVVAAYQDQRLPLEQTELDMPDVTGRLTQTIGEVGSWMEVASQQLSNSVVFPVRRLLTELDQLHNVHKPMFHDCRTALTDAEERFAKAGRKDAPRKLEEVNNDVFLAKQNFHQV
;
A
#
# COMPACT_ATOMS: atom_id res chain seq x y z
N MET A 1 -13.55 18.22 -12.71
CA MET A 1 -12.68 17.82 -13.84
C MET A 1 -11.68 16.80 -13.33
N ARG A 2 -11.49 15.66 -14.00
CA ARG A 2 -10.36 14.76 -13.72
C ARG A 2 -9.16 15.31 -14.49
N THR A 3 -8.18 15.86 -13.79
CA THR A 3 -6.91 16.29 -14.39
C THR A 3 -6.10 15.04 -14.77
N GLN A 4 -5.46 15.04 -15.93
CA GLN A 4 -4.70 13.91 -16.46
C GLN A 4 -3.38 14.40 -17.08
N LEU A 5 -2.33 13.59 -16.95
CA LEU A 5 -1.07 13.82 -17.66
C LEU A 5 -1.24 13.40 -19.12
N ARG A 6 -0.91 14.31 -20.03
CA ARG A 6 -1.02 14.12 -21.48
C ARG A 6 0.25 13.47 -22.01
N LEU A 7 0.16 12.19 -22.41
CA LEU A 7 1.31 11.42 -22.90
C LEU A 7 1.74 11.85 -24.31
N ASP A 8 0.82 12.42 -25.09
CA ASP A 8 1.07 13.02 -26.40
C ASP A 8 2.04 14.21 -26.32
N GLU A 9 2.09 14.89 -25.18
CA GLU A 9 2.94 16.07 -24.93
C GLU A 9 4.21 15.70 -24.12
N ALA A 10 4.40 14.43 -23.77
CA ALA A 10 5.49 14.00 -22.87
C ALA A 10 6.89 14.22 -23.47
N LEU A 11 7.02 14.11 -24.79
CA LEU A 11 8.28 14.34 -25.49
C LEU A 11 8.67 15.83 -25.56
N ASP A 12 7.68 16.72 -25.60
CA ASP A 12 7.90 18.16 -25.70
C ASP A 12 8.39 18.76 -24.37
N ASP A 13 8.13 18.05 -23.26
CA ASP A 13 8.65 18.34 -21.93
C ASP A 13 8.55 19.82 -21.52
N THR A 14 7.39 20.40 -21.80
CA THR A 14 7.13 21.81 -21.60
C THR A 14 7.18 22.19 -20.11
N PRO A 15 7.54 23.44 -19.76
CA PRO A 15 7.52 23.90 -18.37
C PRO A 15 6.17 23.70 -17.68
N GLN A 16 5.07 23.85 -18.42
CA GLN A 16 3.71 23.63 -17.95
C GLN A 16 3.49 22.16 -17.55
N LEU A 17 3.92 21.21 -18.41
CA LEU A 17 3.83 19.79 -18.11
C LEU A 17 4.69 19.42 -16.89
N ARG A 18 5.88 20.00 -16.75
CA ARG A 18 6.74 19.80 -15.58
C ARG A 18 6.10 20.32 -14.29
N SER A 19 5.46 21.49 -14.33
CA SER A 19 4.72 22.02 -13.18
C SER A 19 3.54 21.12 -12.81
N LEU A 20 2.81 20.62 -13.80
CA LEU A 20 1.72 19.68 -13.57
C LEU A 20 2.24 18.36 -12.96
N LEU A 21 3.33 17.80 -13.51
CA LEU A 21 3.95 16.59 -13.00
C LEU A 21 4.37 16.72 -11.53
N LYS A 22 4.92 17.87 -11.13
CA LYS A 22 5.27 18.14 -9.72
C LYS A 22 4.05 18.10 -8.80
N LEU A 23 2.90 18.62 -9.24
CA LEU A 23 1.66 18.53 -8.46
C LEU A 23 1.21 17.06 -8.30
N PHE A 24 1.29 16.26 -9.37
CA PHE A 24 1.01 14.82 -9.29
C PHE A 24 1.95 14.09 -8.33
N GLU A 25 3.25 14.42 -8.36
CA GLU A 25 4.24 13.85 -7.44
C GLU A 25 4.00 14.23 -5.97
N GLU A 26 3.55 15.46 -5.72
CA GLU A 26 3.19 15.94 -4.39
C GLU A 26 1.94 15.22 -3.88
N ASP A 27 0.88 15.18 -4.70
CA ASP A 27 -0.36 14.48 -4.36
C ASP A 27 -0.14 12.98 -4.14
N SER A 28 0.65 12.32 -4.99
CA SER A 28 0.98 10.91 -4.81
C SER A 28 1.80 10.67 -3.54
N GLY A 29 2.68 11.61 -3.17
CA GLY A 29 3.43 11.58 -1.92
C GLY A 29 2.53 11.71 -0.68
N ASN A 30 1.60 12.66 -0.71
CA ASN A 30 0.60 12.86 0.34
C ASN A 30 -0.31 11.63 0.49
N LEU A 31 -0.77 11.07 -0.64
CA LEU A 31 -1.56 9.85 -0.66
C LEU A 31 -0.79 8.66 -0.08
N ARG A 32 0.48 8.48 -0.45
CA ARG A 32 1.36 7.44 0.10
C ARG A 32 1.52 7.56 1.61
N GLN A 33 1.73 8.77 2.13
CA GLN A 33 1.84 9.02 3.56
C GLN A 33 0.53 8.66 4.28
N TRP A 34 -0.60 9.10 3.75
CA TRP A 34 -1.91 8.77 4.30
C TRP A 34 -2.19 7.26 4.27
N CYS A 35 -1.90 6.57 3.17
CA CYS A 35 -2.06 5.12 3.06
C CYS A 35 -1.22 4.35 4.10
N ARG A 36 -0.02 4.82 4.45
CA ARG A 36 0.79 4.23 5.53
C ARG A 36 0.14 4.39 6.90
N ALA A 37 -0.40 5.58 7.18
CA ALA A 37 -1.13 5.82 8.42
C ALA A 37 -2.38 4.93 8.51
N LEU A 38 -3.10 4.78 7.38
CA LEU A 38 -4.24 3.88 7.27
C LEU A 38 -3.85 2.41 7.50
N ASP A 39 -2.80 1.91 6.84
CA ASP A 39 -2.33 0.53 7.04
C ASP A 39 -1.96 0.27 8.50
N SER A 40 -1.26 1.21 9.16
CA SER A 40 -0.93 1.11 10.58
C SER A 40 -2.19 1.03 11.47
N ALA A 41 -3.20 1.86 11.19
CA ALA A 41 -4.48 1.81 11.92
C ALA A 41 -5.22 0.50 11.68
N LEU A 42 -5.21 -0.02 10.45
CA LEU A 42 -5.83 -1.30 10.10
C LEU A 42 -5.13 -2.47 10.76
N VAL A 43 -3.79 -2.47 10.83
CA VAL A 43 -3.03 -3.48 11.57
C VAL A 43 -3.50 -3.52 13.02
N ARG A 44 -3.57 -2.36 13.70
CA ARG A 44 -4.07 -2.29 15.08
C ARG A 44 -5.49 -2.85 15.23
N LEU A 45 -6.39 -2.51 14.31
CA LEU A 45 -7.76 -3.01 14.31
C LEU A 45 -7.80 -4.54 14.14
N THR A 46 -7.05 -5.08 13.17
CA THR A 46 -7.01 -6.53 12.92
C THR A 46 -6.38 -7.32 14.07
N THR A 47 -5.36 -6.77 14.73
CA THR A 47 -4.79 -7.36 15.94
C THR A 47 -5.84 -7.43 17.05
N ALA A 48 -6.55 -6.34 17.33
CA ALA A 48 -7.62 -6.32 18.33
C ALA A 48 -8.76 -7.29 17.97
N GLN A 49 -9.13 -7.38 16.68
CA GLN A 49 -10.16 -8.31 16.22
C GLN A 49 -9.74 -9.78 16.38
N THR A 50 -8.44 -10.08 16.23
CA THR A 50 -7.91 -11.43 16.45
C THR A 50 -7.91 -11.75 17.94
N GLU A 51 -7.56 -10.78 18.78
CA GLU A 51 -7.54 -10.94 20.23
C GLU A 51 -8.93 -11.16 20.81
N ILE A 52 -9.95 -10.41 20.35
CA ILE A 52 -11.33 -10.61 20.80
C ILE A 52 -11.88 -11.98 20.36
N ALA A 53 -11.53 -12.45 19.16
CA ALA A 53 -11.90 -13.80 18.71
C ALA A 53 -11.30 -14.87 19.63
N ALA A 54 -10.00 -14.75 19.96
CA ALA A 54 -9.32 -15.66 20.88
C ALA A 54 -9.91 -15.62 22.30
N ALA A 55 -10.19 -14.41 22.82
CA ALA A 55 -10.79 -14.25 24.14
C ALA A 55 -12.22 -14.83 24.20
N THR A 56 -12.99 -14.69 23.12
CA THR A 56 -14.34 -15.26 23.02
C THR A 56 -14.29 -16.80 23.00
N ALA A 57 -13.37 -17.38 22.22
CA ALA A 57 -13.15 -18.83 22.20
C ALA A 57 -12.72 -19.36 23.58
N HIS A 58 -11.81 -18.65 24.25
CA HIS A 58 -11.37 -19.01 25.60
C HIS A 58 -12.52 -18.94 26.62
N LEU A 59 -13.32 -17.86 26.58
CA LEU A 59 -14.50 -17.72 27.45
C LEU A 59 -15.49 -18.87 27.24
N SER A 60 -15.76 -19.24 25.98
CA SER A 60 -16.61 -20.37 25.65
C SER A 60 -16.09 -21.67 26.27
N ALA A 61 -14.78 -21.91 26.22
CA ALA A 61 -14.16 -23.10 26.80
C ALA A 61 -14.24 -23.12 28.33
N VAL A 62 -14.07 -21.97 28.99
CA VAL A 62 -14.19 -21.85 30.45
C VAL A 62 -15.62 -22.14 30.91
N VAL A 63 -16.62 -21.61 30.21
CA VAL A 63 -18.03 -21.88 30.52
C VAL A 63 -18.36 -23.35 30.30
N ALA A 64 -17.89 -23.95 29.21
CA ALA A 64 -18.09 -25.38 28.92
C ALA A 64 -17.48 -26.29 30.00
N ALA A 65 -16.33 -25.90 30.56
CA ALA A 65 -15.64 -26.64 31.61
C ALA A 65 -16.39 -26.68 32.96
N TYR A 66 -17.52 -25.97 33.09
CA TYR A 66 -18.39 -26.08 34.27
C TYR A 66 -18.90 -27.51 34.45
N GLN A 67 -19.23 -28.22 33.37
CA GLN A 67 -19.76 -29.58 33.41
C GLN A 67 -18.80 -30.60 34.08
N ASP A 68 -17.50 -30.28 34.08
CA ASP A 68 -16.45 -31.13 34.64
C ASP A 68 -16.12 -30.76 36.11
N GLN A 69 -16.73 -29.69 36.64
CA GLN A 69 -16.49 -29.24 38.01
C GLN A 69 -17.18 -30.16 39.01
N ARG A 70 -16.46 -30.56 40.06
CA ARG A 70 -17.01 -31.31 41.19
C ARG A 70 -17.19 -30.37 42.36
N LEU A 71 -18.39 -29.81 42.50
CA LEU A 71 -18.71 -28.86 43.56
C LEU A 71 -19.31 -29.62 44.76
N PRO A 72 -18.60 -29.72 45.90
CA PRO A 72 -19.02 -30.56 47.04
C PRO A 72 -20.27 -30.06 47.78
N LEU A 73 -20.70 -28.83 47.49
CA LEU A 73 -21.88 -28.18 48.10
C LEU A 73 -22.98 -27.90 47.06
N GLU A 74 -22.94 -28.55 45.89
CA GLU A 74 -23.91 -28.29 44.82
C GLU A 74 -25.31 -28.75 45.26
N GLN A 75 -26.08 -27.79 45.76
CA GLN A 75 -27.49 -27.88 46.12
C GLN A 75 -28.24 -26.84 45.28
N THR A 76 -28.08 -26.87 43.95
CA THR A 76 -28.71 -25.91 43.06
C THR A 76 -30.08 -26.40 42.58
N GLU A 77 -31.10 -25.54 42.70
CA GLU A 77 -32.43 -25.78 42.11
C GLU A 77 -32.45 -25.63 40.59
N LEU A 78 -31.47 -24.91 40.02
CA LEU A 78 -31.26 -24.78 38.57
C LEU A 78 -30.31 -25.86 38.06
N ASP A 79 -30.63 -26.40 36.88
CA ASP A 79 -29.74 -27.25 36.08
C ASP A 79 -28.62 -26.38 35.47
N MET A 80 -27.58 -26.13 36.28
CA MET A 80 -26.41 -25.35 35.89
C MET A 80 -25.69 -25.91 34.64
N PRO A 81 -25.55 -27.24 34.46
CA PRO A 81 -25.09 -27.82 33.19
C PRO A 81 -25.89 -27.35 31.96
N ASP A 82 -27.22 -27.34 32.04
CA ASP A 82 -28.07 -26.88 30.93
C ASP A 82 -27.93 -25.36 30.67
N VAL A 83 -27.84 -24.55 31.74
CA VAL A 83 -27.60 -23.10 31.61
C VAL A 83 -26.24 -22.79 30.98
N THR A 84 -25.17 -23.44 31.46
CA THR A 84 -23.80 -23.24 30.95
C THR A 84 -23.64 -23.81 29.55
N GLY A 85 -24.35 -24.88 29.21
CA GLY A 85 -24.47 -25.40 27.84
C GLY A 85 -25.05 -24.36 26.87
N ARG A 86 -26.21 -23.77 27.19
CA ARG A 86 -26.82 -22.70 26.37
C ARG A 86 -25.92 -21.47 26.23
N LEU A 87 -25.24 -21.09 27.31
CA LEU A 87 -24.32 -19.95 27.31
C LEU A 87 -23.12 -20.24 26.40
N THR A 88 -22.55 -21.44 26.48
CA THR A 88 -21.46 -21.90 25.60
C THR A 88 -21.87 -21.83 24.14
N GLN A 89 -23.07 -22.32 23.79
CA GLN A 89 -23.58 -22.23 22.42
C GLN A 89 -23.66 -20.77 21.94
N THR A 90 -24.24 -19.89 22.74
CA THR A 90 -24.39 -18.46 22.41
C THR A 90 -23.03 -17.78 22.21
N ILE A 91 -22.06 -18.06 23.09
CA ILE A 91 -20.70 -17.52 22.97
C ILE A 91 -19.99 -18.08 21.74
N GLY A 92 -20.19 -19.36 21.41
CA GLY A 92 -19.66 -19.99 20.20
C GLY A 92 -20.19 -19.33 18.92
N GLU A 93 -21.49 -19.01 18.87
CA GLU A 93 -22.10 -18.27 17.76
C GLU A 93 -21.46 -16.87 17.61
N VAL A 94 -21.30 -16.14 18.71
CA VAL A 94 -20.59 -14.85 18.72
C VAL A 94 -19.14 -15.02 18.24
N GLY A 95 -18.44 -16.07 18.67
CA GLY A 95 -17.09 -16.40 18.23
C GLY A 95 -17.00 -16.57 16.72
N SER A 96 -17.96 -17.27 16.11
CA SER A 96 -18.03 -17.45 14.65
C SER A 96 -18.15 -16.12 13.90
N TRP A 97 -18.91 -15.16 14.44
CA TRP A 97 -19.00 -13.81 13.86
C TRP A 97 -17.68 -13.06 13.96
N MET A 98 -16.93 -13.23 15.06
CA MET A 98 -15.61 -12.61 15.22
C MET A 98 -14.60 -13.14 14.21
N GLU A 99 -14.63 -14.44 13.91
CA GLU A 99 -13.80 -15.07 12.87
C GLU A 99 -14.15 -14.54 11.48
N VAL A 100 -15.44 -14.51 11.14
CA VAL A 100 -15.92 -13.95 9.86
C VAL A 100 -15.51 -12.49 9.71
N ALA A 101 -15.67 -11.68 10.77
CA ALA A 101 -15.25 -10.28 10.77
C ALA A 101 -13.74 -10.13 10.56
N SER A 102 -12.92 -10.96 11.21
CA SER A 102 -11.47 -10.98 11.03
C SER A 102 -11.08 -11.28 9.57
N GLN A 103 -11.73 -12.27 8.96
CA GLN A 103 -11.48 -12.62 7.57
C GLN A 103 -11.91 -11.53 6.59
N GLN A 104 -13.04 -10.86 6.84
CA GLN A 104 -13.49 -9.72 6.05
C GLN A 104 -12.54 -8.52 6.17
N LEU A 105 -12.06 -8.21 7.36
CA LEU A 105 -11.06 -7.15 7.54
C LEU A 105 -9.78 -7.46 6.76
N SER A 106 -9.30 -8.70 6.81
CA SER A 106 -8.09 -9.11 6.08
C SER A 106 -8.27 -8.99 4.56
N ASN A 107 -9.33 -9.60 4.01
CA ASN A 107 -9.50 -9.76 2.57
C ASN A 107 -10.07 -8.51 1.89
N SER A 108 -11.03 -7.85 2.54
CA SER A 108 -11.81 -6.78 1.91
C SER A 108 -11.31 -5.39 2.27
N VAL A 109 -10.50 -5.26 3.34
CA VAL A 109 -10.02 -3.95 3.83
C VAL A 109 -8.49 -3.86 3.79
N VAL A 110 -7.78 -4.76 4.46
CA VAL A 110 -6.31 -4.71 4.56
C VAL A 110 -5.65 -4.99 3.21
N PHE A 111 -6.06 -6.07 2.53
CA PHE A 111 -5.48 -6.44 1.24
C PHE A 111 -5.50 -5.32 0.19
N PRO A 112 -6.64 -4.67 -0.14
CA PRO A 112 -6.65 -3.60 -1.14
C PRO A 112 -5.82 -2.39 -0.73
N VAL A 113 -5.78 -2.02 0.56
CA VAL A 113 -4.95 -0.91 1.05
C VAL A 113 -3.46 -1.23 0.91
N ARG A 114 -3.02 -2.44 1.26
CA ARG A 114 -1.62 -2.86 1.10
C ARG A 114 -1.21 -2.97 -0.35
N ARG A 115 -2.10 -3.44 -1.22
CA ARG A 115 -1.87 -3.44 -2.66
C ARG A 115 -1.65 -2.02 -3.17
N LEU A 116 -2.53 -1.08 -2.83
CA LEU A 116 -2.37 0.33 -3.19
C LEU A 116 -1.04 0.91 -2.67
N LEU A 117 -0.68 0.63 -1.41
CA LEU A 117 0.56 1.09 -0.82
C LEU A 117 1.79 0.55 -1.56
N THR A 118 1.75 -0.70 -2.01
CA THR A 118 2.83 -1.32 -2.80
C THR A 118 3.00 -0.64 -4.15
N GLU A 119 1.91 -0.34 -4.85
CA GLU A 119 1.94 0.41 -6.12
C GLU A 119 2.50 1.83 -5.92
N LEU A 120 2.12 2.51 -4.83
CA LEU A 120 2.64 3.84 -4.47
C LEU A 120 4.13 3.78 -4.08
N ASP A 121 4.56 2.73 -3.38
CA ASP A 121 5.96 2.51 -3.08
C ASP A 121 6.77 2.25 -4.36
N GLN A 122 6.25 1.48 -5.31
CA GLN A 122 6.90 1.25 -6.61
C GLN A 122 7.00 2.56 -7.42
N LEU A 123 5.92 3.35 -7.46
CA LEU A 123 5.92 4.67 -8.11
C LEU A 123 7.02 5.58 -7.55
N HIS A 124 7.11 5.69 -6.22
CA HIS A 124 8.03 6.63 -5.57
C HIS A 124 9.47 6.13 -5.46
N ASN A 125 9.69 4.83 -5.29
CA ASN A 125 11.02 4.29 -5.05
C ASN A 125 11.71 3.80 -6.33
N VAL A 126 10.94 3.56 -7.41
CA VAL A 126 11.48 3.02 -8.67
C VAL A 126 11.22 3.99 -9.82
N HIS A 127 9.97 4.23 -10.17
CA HIS A 127 9.64 4.97 -11.40
C HIS A 127 10.04 6.46 -11.32
N LYS A 128 9.72 7.13 -10.20
CA LYS A 128 10.07 8.54 -10.02
C LYS A 128 11.58 8.80 -10.08
N PRO A 129 12.44 8.07 -9.33
CA PRO A 129 13.90 8.21 -9.46
C PRO A 129 14.40 7.93 -10.88
N MET A 130 13.95 6.84 -11.49
CA MET A 130 14.34 6.46 -12.86
C MET A 130 14.01 7.57 -13.87
N PHE A 131 12.83 8.18 -13.76
CA PHE A 131 12.45 9.32 -14.59
C PHE A 131 13.37 10.53 -14.38
N HIS A 132 13.68 10.89 -13.14
CA HIS A 132 14.58 12.00 -12.84
C HIS A 132 16.01 11.73 -13.30
N ASP A 133 16.50 10.50 -13.20
CA ASP A 133 17.83 10.10 -13.66
C ASP A 133 17.92 10.22 -15.19
N CYS A 134 16.92 9.70 -15.92
CA CYS A 134 16.85 9.83 -17.37
C CYS A 134 16.74 11.29 -17.82
N ARG A 135 15.97 12.12 -17.10
CA ARG A 135 15.88 13.55 -17.36
C ARG A 135 17.22 14.26 -17.18
N THR A 136 17.92 13.94 -16.09
CA THR A 136 19.22 14.54 -15.77
C THR A 136 20.25 14.15 -16.85
N ALA A 137 20.28 12.88 -17.25
CA ALA A 137 21.14 12.40 -18.33
C ALA A 137 20.85 13.11 -19.68
N LEU A 138 19.57 13.34 -20.01
CA LEU A 138 19.20 14.11 -21.21
C LEU A 138 19.70 15.55 -21.11
N THR A 139 19.49 16.21 -19.97
CA THR A 139 19.94 17.60 -19.74
C THR A 139 21.47 17.69 -19.90
N ASP A 140 22.22 16.76 -19.32
CA ASP A 140 23.68 16.71 -19.43
C ASP A 140 24.15 16.49 -20.87
N ALA A 141 23.47 15.62 -21.64
CA ALA A 141 23.78 15.39 -23.05
C ALA A 141 23.49 16.63 -23.91
N GLU A 142 22.35 17.30 -23.68
CA GLU A 142 21.98 18.54 -24.35
C GLU A 142 22.97 19.68 -24.05
N GLU A 143 23.43 19.79 -22.80
CA GLU A 143 24.45 20.76 -22.42
C GLU A 143 25.80 20.50 -23.11
N ARG A 144 26.22 19.23 -23.19
CA ARG A 144 27.46 18.86 -23.91
C ARG A 144 27.35 19.19 -25.39
N PHE A 145 26.19 18.92 -25.99
CA PHE A 145 25.91 19.26 -27.38
C PHE A 145 25.92 20.77 -27.61
N ALA A 146 25.28 21.55 -26.74
CA ALA A 146 25.26 23.00 -26.83
C ALA A 146 26.66 23.63 -26.69
N LYS A 147 27.55 23.02 -25.91
CA LYS A 147 28.95 23.45 -25.73
C LYS A 147 29.87 23.03 -26.90
N ALA A 148 29.43 22.12 -27.78
CA ALA A 148 30.22 21.69 -28.92
C ALA A 148 30.32 22.82 -29.97
N GLY A 149 31.54 23.14 -30.38
CA GLY A 149 31.79 24.21 -31.34
C GLY A 149 31.70 23.72 -32.78
N ARG A 150 31.27 24.59 -33.71
CA ARG A 150 31.26 24.26 -35.15
C ARG A 150 32.65 23.91 -35.75
N LYS A 151 33.73 24.22 -35.02
CA LYS A 151 35.11 23.92 -35.40
C LYS A 151 35.64 22.62 -34.77
N ASP A 152 34.84 21.96 -33.95
CA ASP A 152 35.22 20.67 -33.35
C ASP A 152 35.36 19.58 -34.42
N ALA A 153 36.12 18.53 -34.09
CA ALA A 153 36.30 17.39 -34.99
C ALA A 153 34.95 16.76 -35.36
N PRO A 154 34.74 16.36 -36.63
CA PRO A 154 33.46 15.81 -37.09
C PRO A 154 33.03 14.58 -36.27
N ARG A 155 33.99 13.73 -35.88
CA ARG A 155 33.74 12.58 -35.01
C ARG A 155 33.19 12.98 -33.64
N LYS A 156 33.73 14.04 -33.02
CA LYS A 156 33.24 14.55 -31.72
C LYS A 156 31.81 15.10 -31.84
N LEU A 157 31.50 15.78 -32.95
CA LEU A 157 30.15 16.28 -33.21
C LEU A 157 29.14 15.14 -33.38
N GLU A 158 29.52 14.07 -34.08
CA GLU A 158 28.69 12.88 -34.26
C GLU A 158 28.47 12.12 -32.94
N GLU A 159 29.52 11.94 -32.13
CA GLU A 159 29.43 11.30 -30.81
C GLU A 159 28.46 12.05 -29.89
N VAL A 160 28.60 13.36 -29.76
CA VAL A 160 27.74 14.16 -28.88
C VAL A 160 26.29 14.23 -29.40
N ASN A 161 26.08 14.20 -30.73
CA ASN A 161 24.75 14.12 -31.32
C ASN A 161 24.08 12.75 -31.05
N ASN A 162 24.85 11.66 -31.12
CA ASN A 162 24.37 10.32 -30.79
C ASN A 162 24.02 10.18 -29.30
N ASP A 163 24.81 10.79 -28.42
CA ASP A 163 24.53 10.82 -26.98
C ASP A 163 23.17 11.46 -26.68
N VAL A 164 22.86 12.61 -27.31
CA VAL A 164 21.55 13.27 -27.18
C VAL A 164 20.44 12.39 -27.72
N PHE A 165 20.64 11.73 -28.86
CA PHE A 165 19.64 10.83 -29.44
C PHE A 165 19.29 9.68 -28.49
N LEU A 166 20.30 9.00 -27.94
CA LEU A 166 20.10 7.89 -27.01
C LEU A 166 19.46 8.36 -25.70
N ALA A 167 19.93 9.48 -25.14
CA ALA A 167 19.36 10.04 -23.91
C ALA A 167 17.89 10.45 -24.09
N LYS A 168 17.55 11.03 -25.25
CA LYS A 168 16.17 11.43 -25.58
C LYS A 168 15.26 10.22 -25.79
N GLN A 169 15.76 9.18 -26.45
CA GLN A 169 15.03 7.92 -26.60
C GLN A 169 14.74 7.28 -25.24
N ASN A 170 15.74 7.20 -24.37
CA ASN A 170 15.60 6.62 -23.03
C ASN A 170 14.63 7.45 -22.17
N PHE A 171 14.76 8.77 -22.18
CA PHE A 171 13.85 9.66 -21.45
C PHE A 171 12.39 9.53 -21.90
N HIS A 172 12.13 9.33 -23.19
CA HIS A 172 10.77 9.20 -23.71
C HIS A 172 10.09 7.88 -23.35
N GLN A 173 10.86 6.81 -23.11
CA GLN A 173 10.33 5.47 -22.84
C GLN A 173 10.03 5.22 -21.35
N VAL A 174 10.57 6.05 -20.46
CA VAL A 174 10.53 5.92 -18.99
C VAL A 174 9.31 6.59 -18.38
#